data_AF-A0A520HP20-F1
#
_entry.id   AF-A0A520HP20-F1
#
_cell.length_a   1.000
_cell.length_b   1.000
_cell.length_c   1.000
_cell.angle_alpha   90.00
_cell.angle_beta   90.00
_cell.angle_gamma   90.00
#
_symmetry.space_group_name_H-M   'P 1'
#
loop_
_entity.id
_entity.type
_entity.pdbx_description
1 polymer ?
#
loop_
_entity_poly.entity_id
_entity_poly.type
_entity_poly.pdbx_seq_one_letter_code
_entity_poly.pdbx_strand_id
1 'polypeptide(L)'
;ALPYRHVVPGGRFREIYYWDSYFTMLGLIRDGHRADATAMVDTFADMLKRYGRVPNGSRSYYLSRSQPPFLYLMVGLLSDDQPAAYARYLAALRTEHRYWMAGAATLKPGTATQHVVRLADGTILNRYWDARETPREESYVEDVALAATTGRPAPEVYRDIRAAAESGWDFSSRWFADGRSFATIRTTALAPVDLNSLMYGMERAIAAGCARTRDTACVREFTQQAERRARAIATHLWAPEAGAYEDLDWRSGRRTGQLTAATLMPLFVGAARPDQARQVAATVSARLLRKGGLATTTAATGQQWDEPNGWAPLQWIAVSGLDRYGEAALADSIATRWVATVSGVFASTGR
;
A
#
# COMPACT_ATOMS: atom_id res chain seq x y z
N ALA A 1 7.52 4.51 -25.87
CA ALA A 1 7.40 5.72 -25.05
C ALA A 1 6.04 5.73 -24.36
N LEU A 2 5.93 6.35 -23.19
CA LEU A 2 4.62 6.64 -22.59
C LEU A 2 4.03 7.85 -23.33
N PRO A 3 2.74 7.83 -23.71
CA PRO A 3 2.17 8.86 -24.58
C PRO A 3 1.87 10.18 -23.86
N TYR A 4 1.89 10.21 -22.52
CA TYR A 4 1.54 11.38 -21.72
C TYR A 4 2.69 11.90 -20.86
N ARG A 5 2.63 13.19 -20.52
CA ARG A 5 3.51 13.82 -19.52
C ARG A 5 3.26 13.19 -18.16
N HIS A 6 4.34 13.02 -17.40
CA HIS A 6 4.31 12.46 -16.05
C HIS A 6 5.43 13.07 -15.22
N VAL A 7 5.25 13.02 -13.90
CA VAL A 7 6.26 13.40 -12.91
C VAL A 7 6.99 12.14 -12.43
N VAL A 8 8.28 12.29 -12.10
CA VAL A 8 9.11 11.24 -11.53
C VAL A 8 9.62 11.67 -10.15
N PRO A 9 9.90 10.75 -9.21
CA PRO A 9 10.32 11.13 -7.84
C PRO A 9 11.60 11.96 -7.78
N GLY A 10 12.53 11.76 -8.72
CA GLY A 10 13.76 12.54 -8.84
C GLY A 10 15.03 11.77 -8.48
N GLY A 11 16.19 12.36 -8.80
CA GLY A 11 17.51 11.76 -8.57
C GLY A 11 17.73 10.49 -9.40
N ARG A 12 17.90 9.34 -8.71
CA ARG A 12 18.10 8.04 -9.36
C ARG A 12 16.82 7.47 -9.97
N PHE A 13 15.66 7.91 -9.51
CA PHE A 13 14.35 7.48 -10.00
C PHE A 13 13.96 8.34 -11.21
N ARG A 14 14.13 7.79 -12.41
CA ARG A 14 13.99 8.51 -13.69
C ARG A 14 12.74 8.09 -14.45
N GLU A 15 11.80 7.47 -13.76
CA GLU A 15 10.61 6.82 -14.29
C GLU A 15 9.42 7.12 -13.39
N ILE A 16 8.21 7.01 -13.93
CA ILE A 16 7.00 7.11 -13.12
C ILE A 16 6.92 5.87 -12.21
N TYR A 17 6.73 6.10 -10.92
CA TYR A 17 6.44 5.06 -9.92
C TYR A 17 4.97 5.12 -9.54
N TYR A 18 4.39 3.95 -9.28
CA TYR A 18 2.94 3.84 -9.16
C TYR A 18 2.42 4.60 -7.94
N TRP A 19 2.72 4.17 -6.71
CA TRP A 19 2.07 4.78 -5.54
C TRP A 19 2.57 6.21 -5.24
N ASP A 20 3.85 6.54 -5.56
CA ASP A 20 4.43 7.88 -5.45
C ASP A 20 3.61 8.92 -6.25
N SER A 21 3.07 8.48 -7.38
CA SER A 21 2.26 9.32 -8.25
C SER A 21 1.00 9.84 -7.55
N TYR A 22 0.39 9.07 -6.64
CA TYR A 22 -0.80 9.55 -5.92
C TYR A 22 -0.44 10.73 -5.01
N PHE A 23 0.65 10.61 -4.25
CA PHE A 23 1.08 11.67 -3.34
C PHE A 23 1.57 12.90 -4.10
N THR A 24 2.20 12.70 -5.26
CA THR A 24 2.57 13.79 -6.17
C THR A 24 1.32 14.49 -6.73
N MET A 25 0.31 13.72 -7.13
CA MET A 25 -0.95 14.23 -7.67
C MET A 25 -1.71 15.10 -6.66
N LEU A 26 -1.63 14.82 -5.36
CA LEU A 26 -2.24 15.70 -4.33
C LEU A 26 -1.71 17.14 -4.45
N GLY A 27 -0.39 17.30 -4.62
CA GLY A 27 0.24 18.60 -4.86
C GLY A 27 -0.17 19.21 -6.21
N LEU A 28 -0.12 18.42 -7.28
CA LEU A 28 -0.52 18.88 -8.62
C LEU A 28 -1.96 19.40 -8.65
N ILE A 29 -2.90 18.69 -8.03
CA ILE A 29 -4.30 19.13 -7.96
C ILE A 29 -4.44 20.42 -7.18
N ARG A 30 -3.75 20.54 -6.04
CA ARG A 30 -3.75 21.76 -5.23
C ARG A 30 -3.23 22.98 -6.01
N ASP A 31 -2.22 22.78 -6.85
CA ASP A 31 -1.57 23.84 -7.62
C ASP A 31 -2.21 24.08 -9.00
N GLY A 32 -3.37 23.47 -9.28
CA GLY A 32 -4.13 23.69 -10.53
C GLY A 32 -3.68 22.85 -11.73
N HIS A 33 -2.75 21.92 -11.54
CA HIS A 33 -2.22 21.02 -12.58
C HIS A 33 -3.10 19.77 -12.83
N ARG A 34 -4.41 19.95 -12.92
CA ARG A 34 -5.38 18.85 -13.12
C ARG A 34 -5.18 18.09 -14.44
N ALA A 35 -4.74 18.79 -15.50
CA ALA A 35 -4.44 18.16 -16.78
C ALA A 35 -3.27 17.16 -16.65
N ASP A 36 -2.20 17.54 -15.93
CA ASP A 36 -1.04 16.66 -15.70
C ASP A 36 -1.44 15.46 -14.82
N ALA A 37 -2.23 15.69 -13.78
CA ALA A 37 -2.79 14.61 -12.95
C ALA A 37 -3.66 13.62 -13.76
N THR A 38 -4.48 14.14 -14.68
CA THR A 38 -5.31 13.32 -15.59
C THR A 38 -4.44 12.48 -16.53
N ALA A 39 -3.41 13.09 -17.12
CA ALA A 39 -2.42 12.41 -17.97
C ALA A 39 -1.69 11.27 -17.24
N MET A 40 -1.39 11.43 -15.94
CA MET A 40 -0.81 10.35 -15.13
C MET A 40 -1.79 9.19 -14.92
N VAL A 41 -3.07 9.46 -14.67
CA VAL A 41 -4.11 8.41 -14.55
C VAL A 41 -4.32 7.68 -15.89
N ASP A 42 -4.37 8.42 -17.00
CA ASP A 42 -4.49 7.84 -18.35
C ASP A 42 -3.28 6.95 -18.67
N THR A 43 -2.07 7.36 -18.25
CA THR A 43 -0.85 6.55 -18.36
C THR A 43 -1.01 5.19 -17.64
N PHE A 44 -1.53 5.18 -16.41
CA PHE A 44 -1.73 3.95 -15.66
C PHE A 44 -2.85 3.07 -16.24
N ALA A 45 -3.92 3.68 -16.74
CA ALA A 45 -4.98 2.97 -17.45
C ALA A 45 -4.45 2.27 -18.72
N ASP A 46 -3.56 2.92 -19.48
CA ASP A 46 -2.89 2.33 -20.64
C ASP A 46 -1.93 1.20 -20.25
N MET A 47 -1.21 1.33 -19.14
CA MET A 47 -0.39 0.24 -18.59
C MET A 47 -1.23 -0.97 -18.22
N LEU A 48 -2.39 -0.78 -17.58
CA LEU A 48 -3.33 -1.85 -17.27
C LEU A 48 -3.84 -2.54 -18.54
N LYS A 49 -4.19 -1.76 -19.57
CA LYS A 49 -4.62 -2.31 -20.87
C LYS A 49 -3.52 -3.15 -21.53
N ARG A 50 -2.25 -2.72 -21.43
CA ARG A 50 -1.12 -3.35 -22.10
C ARG A 50 -0.54 -4.54 -21.34
N TYR A 51 -0.46 -4.46 -20.01
CA TYR A 51 0.27 -5.41 -19.18
C TYR A 51 -0.61 -6.15 -18.17
N GLY A 52 -1.89 -5.80 -18.06
CA GLY A 52 -2.82 -6.36 -17.09
C GLY A 52 -2.60 -5.88 -15.65
N ARG A 53 -1.64 -4.98 -15.42
CA ARG A 53 -1.31 -4.38 -14.11
C ARG A 53 -0.66 -3.02 -14.31
N VAL A 54 -0.60 -2.22 -13.26
CA VAL A 54 0.33 -1.10 -13.18
C VAL A 54 1.68 -1.62 -12.68
N PRO A 55 2.77 -1.58 -13.46
CA PRO A 55 4.11 -1.94 -13.00
C PRO A 55 4.58 -1.08 -11.81
N ASN A 56 5.52 -1.57 -11.00
CA ASN A 56 6.15 -0.78 -9.92
C ASN A 56 6.61 0.61 -10.42
N GLY A 57 7.32 0.62 -11.53
CA GLY A 57 7.58 1.80 -12.33
C GLY A 57 7.72 1.47 -13.81
N SER A 58 7.87 2.47 -14.68
CA SER A 58 7.84 2.27 -16.14
C SER A 58 9.14 1.71 -16.75
N ARG A 59 9.66 0.60 -16.20
CA ARG A 59 10.83 -0.15 -16.70
C ARG A 59 10.50 -1.61 -16.93
N SER A 60 11.23 -2.26 -17.83
CA SER A 60 11.03 -3.66 -18.19
C SER A 60 11.21 -4.62 -17.00
N TYR A 61 12.18 -4.35 -16.12
CA TYR A 61 12.44 -5.14 -14.90
C TYR A 61 11.38 -4.93 -13.79
N TYR A 62 10.45 -3.98 -13.99
CA TYR A 62 9.29 -3.73 -13.15
C TYR A 62 7.97 -4.23 -13.74
N LEU A 63 8.00 -4.87 -14.91
CA LEU A 63 6.99 -5.90 -15.23
C LEU A 63 7.13 -7.01 -14.14
N SER A 64 6.57 -8.21 -14.16
CA SER A 64 6.61 -9.12 -12.97
C SER A 64 5.95 -8.66 -11.65
N ARG A 65 6.00 -7.39 -11.22
CA ARG A 65 5.31 -6.87 -10.01
C ARG A 65 4.60 -5.54 -10.23
N SER A 66 3.77 -5.17 -9.26
CA SER A 66 3.07 -3.89 -9.15
C SER A 66 3.72 -2.98 -8.09
N GLN A 67 2.91 -2.11 -7.50
CA GLN A 67 3.13 -1.37 -6.25
C GLN A 67 1.78 -1.24 -5.51
N PRO A 68 1.69 -0.64 -4.30
CA PRO A 68 0.41 -0.48 -3.60
C PRO A 68 -0.69 0.14 -4.50
N PRO A 69 -1.91 -0.41 -4.54
CA PRO A 69 -2.88 -0.06 -5.59
C PRO A 69 -3.66 1.22 -5.32
N PHE A 70 -3.03 2.35 -5.63
CA PHE A 70 -3.55 3.70 -5.40
C PHE A 70 -4.36 4.28 -6.57
N LEU A 71 -4.53 3.58 -7.70
CA LEU A 71 -5.20 4.14 -8.90
C LEU A 71 -6.62 4.62 -8.61
N TYR A 72 -7.41 3.91 -7.81
CA TYR A 72 -8.76 4.39 -7.47
C TYR A 72 -8.71 5.71 -6.70
N LEU A 73 -7.72 5.90 -5.81
CA LEU A 73 -7.54 7.17 -5.10
C LEU A 73 -7.12 8.27 -6.06
N MET A 74 -6.22 7.98 -7.00
CA MET A 74 -5.81 8.91 -8.06
C MET A 74 -6.99 9.34 -8.93
N VAL A 75 -7.83 8.40 -9.36
CA VAL A 75 -9.07 8.68 -10.11
C VAL A 75 -10.01 9.56 -9.29
N GLY A 76 -10.14 9.29 -7.98
CA GLY A 76 -10.95 10.08 -7.06
C GLY A 76 -10.48 11.52 -6.87
N LEU A 77 -9.22 11.85 -7.19
CA LEU A 77 -8.71 13.23 -7.18
C LEU A 77 -9.13 14.04 -8.42
N LEU A 78 -9.53 13.38 -9.51
CA LEU A 78 -9.81 14.04 -10.78
C LEU A 78 -11.15 14.79 -10.82
N SER A 79 -12.05 14.53 -9.88
CA SER A 79 -13.40 15.12 -9.86
C SER A 79 -13.97 15.14 -8.44
N ASP A 80 -14.73 16.18 -8.10
CA ASP A 80 -15.51 16.24 -6.86
C ASP A 80 -16.68 15.24 -6.88
N ASP A 81 -17.25 14.98 -8.07
CA ASP A 81 -18.12 13.80 -8.30
C ASP A 81 -17.22 12.59 -8.56
N GLN A 82 -16.72 11.99 -7.47
CA GLN A 82 -15.87 10.80 -7.54
C GLN A 82 -16.56 9.61 -8.23
N PRO A 83 -17.85 9.27 -7.97
CA PRO A 83 -18.56 8.24 -8.72
C PRO A 83 -18.52 8.41 -10.24
N ALA A 84 -18.61 9.65 -10.75
CA ALA A 84 -18.44 9.92 -12.18
C ALA A 84 -17.02 9.62 -12.69
N ALA A 85 -15.98 9.99 -11.92
CA ALA A 85 -14.61 9.64 -12.28
C ALA A 85 -14.38 8.12 -12.25
N TYR A 86 -14.87 7.43 -11.22
CA TYR A 86 -14.80 5.96 -11.14
C TYR A 86 -15.52 5.28 -12.31
N ALA A 87 -16.67 5.79 -12.74
CA ALA A 87 -17.37 5.30 -13.92
C ALA A 87 -16.55 5.45 -15.20
N ARG A 88 -15.88 6.60 -15.38
CA ARG A 88 -15.00 6.85 -16.53
C ARG A 88 -13.83 5.87 -16.59
N TYR A 89 -13.24 5.52 -15.46
CA TYR A 89 -12.09 4.61 -15.37
C TYR A 89 -12.46 3.18 -14.94
N LEU A 90 -13.74 2.81 -14.98
CA LEU A 90 -14.24 1.56 -14.41
C LEU A 90 -13.56 0.31 -15.01
N ALA A 91 -13.28 0.33 -16.31
CA ALA A 91 -12.58 -0.76 -16.98
C ALA A 91 -11.14 -0.96 -16.46
N ALA A 92 -10.42 0.13 -16.18
CA ALA A 92 -9.09 0.09 -15.60
C ALA A 92 -9.14 -0.46 -14.16
N LEU A 93 -10.03 0.07 -13.32
CA LEU A 93 -10.20 -0.37 -11.93
C LEU A 93 -10.58 -1.86 -11.83
N ARG A 94 -11.50 -2.35 -12.67
CA ARG A 94 -11.85 -3.78 -12.73
C ARG A 94 -10.70 -4.65 -13.23
N THR A 95 -9.85 -4.13 -14.11
CA THR A 95 -8.67 -4.85 -14.61
C THR A 95 -7.61 -4.97 -13.51
N GLU A 96 -7.36 -3.89 -12.77
CA GLU A 96 -6.45 -3.91 -11.63
C GLU A 96 -6.96 -4.84 -10.52
N HIS A 97 -8.24 -4.75 -10.16
CA HIS A 97 -8.83 -5.67 -9.18
C HIS A 97 -8.65 -7.13 -9.59
N ARG A 98 -8.84 -7.46 -10.88
CA ARG A 98 -8.64 -8.82 -11.40
C ARG A 98 -7.20 -9.29 -11.27
N TYR A 99 -6.22 -8.40 -11.42
CA TYR A 99 -4.81 -8.71 -11.19
C TYR A 99 -4.56 -9.11 -9.74
N TRP A 100 -5.02 -8.30 -8.78
CA TRP A 100 -4.86 -8.62 -7.36
C TRP A 100 -5.64 -9.86 -6.92
N MET A 101 -6.76 -10.16 -7.55
CA MET A 101 -7.62 -11.32 -7.24
C MET A 101 -7.37 -12.54 -8.13
N ALA A 102 -6.28 -12.55 -8.90
CA ALA A 102 -5.96 -13.61 -9.83
C ALA A 102 -5.83 -14.97 -9.09
N GLY A 103 -6.60 -15.97 -9.54
CA GLY A 103 -6.64 -17.31 -8.95
C GLY A 103 -7.55 -17.46 -7.71
N ALA A 104 -8.20 -16.40 -7.22
CA ALA A 104 -9.04 -16.47 -6.02
C ALA A 104 -10.18 -17.48 -6.11
N ALA A 105 -10.81 -17.62 -7.28
CA ALA A 105 -12.00 -18.45 -7.49
C ALA A 105 -11.75 -19.96 -7.24
N THR A 106 -10.55 -20.46 -7.55
CA THR A 106 -10.18 -21.87 -7.44
C THR A 106 -9.25 -22.18 -6.25
N LEU A 107 -8.86 -21.14 -5.50
CA LEU A 107 -7.93 -21.27 -4.37
C LEU A 107 -8.56 -22.06 -3.22
N LYS A 108 -7.85 -23.05 -2.69
CA LYS A 108 -8.32 -23.87 -1.56
C LYS A 108 -8.04 -23.18 -0.21
N PRO A 109 -8.85 -23.42 0.84
CA PRO A 109 -8.53 -22.93 2.18
C PRO A 109 -7.13 -23.38 2.65
N GLY A 110 -6.43 -22.51 3.38
CA GLY A 110 -5.07 -22.73 3.86
C GLY A 110 -3.98 -22.63 2.77
N THR A 111 -4.30 -22.11 1.59
CA THR A 111 -3.34 -21.99 0.47
C THR A 111 -3.28 -20.57 -0.07
N ALA A 112 -2.23 -20.30 -0.85
CA ALA A 112 -2.02 -19.02 -1.51
C ALA A 112 -1.65 -19.21 -2.98
N THR A 113 -2.11 -18.31 -3.84
CA THR A 113 -1.69 -18.23 -5.24
C THR A 113 -1.47 -16.77 -5.59
N GLN A 114 -0.31 -16.45 -6.14
CA GLN A 114 0.07 -15.07 -6.49
C GLN A 114 -0.19 -14.12 -5.30
N HIS A 115 -0.96 -13.06 -5.52
CA HIS A 115 -1.37 -12.06 -4.53
C HIS A 115 -2.52 -12.47 -3.62
N VAL A 116 -3.12 -13.65 -3.80
CA VAL A 116 -4.30 -14.08 -3.03
C VAL A 116 -3.89 -15.13 -1.99
N VAL A 117 -4.32 -14.92 -0.75
CA VAL A 117 -4.27 -15.92 0.32
C VAL A 117 -5.70 -16.28 0.71
N ARG A 118 -5.97 -17.58 0.88
CA ARG A 118 -7.22 -18.05 1.49
C ARG A 118 -6.88 -18.71 2.80
N LEU A 119 -7.32 -18.11 3.90
CA LEU A 119 -7.10 -18.61 5.26
C LEU A 119 -7.82 -19.96 5.45
N ALA A 120 -7.50 -20.64 6.56
CA ALA A 120 -8.11 -21.93 6.89
C ALA A 120 -9.64 -21.86 7.05
N ASP A 121 -10.16 -20.72 7.53
CA ASP A 121 -11.59 -20.45 7.66
C ASP A 121 -12.28 -20.05 6.33
N GLY A 122 -11.53 -20.01 5.23
CA GLY A 122 -12.02 -19.62 3.91
C GLY A 122 -11.98 -18.11 3.63
N THR A 123 -11.57 -17.27 4.61
CA THR A 123 -11.40 -15.83 4.42
C THR A 123 -10.36 -15.55 3.34
N ILE A 124 -10.67 -14.64 2.42
CA ILE A 124 -9.74 -14.20 1.38
C ILE A 124 -9.11 -12.87 1.80
N LEU A 125 -7.79 -12.82 1.76
CA LEU A 125 -6.97 -11.62 1.88
C LEU A 125 -5.98 -11.55 0.71
N ASN A 126 -5.30 -10.42 0.59
CA ASN A 126 -4.22 -10.23 -0.36
C ASN A 126 -2.85 -10.13 0.33
N ARG A 127 -1.81 -10.50 -0.42
CA ARG A 127 -0.39 -10.33 -0.07
C ARG A 127 0.36 -9.70 -1.25
N TYR A 128 1.50 -9.08 -0.95
CA TYR A 128 2.44 -8.71 -2.00
C TYR A 128 3.17 -9.95 -2.55
N TRP A 129 3.42 -9.98 -3.85
CA TRP A 129 4.00 -11.08 -4.58
C TRP A 129 4.54 -10.61 -5.95
N ASP A 130 5.82 -10.85 -6.24
CA ASP A 130 6.36 -10.66 -7.59
C ASP A 130 6.29 -11.96 -8.39
N ALA A 131 6.08 -11.92 -9.70
CA ALA A 131 6.04 -13.10 -10.57
C ALA A 131 7.39 -13.79 -10.82
N ARG A 132 8.52 -13.12 -10.56
CA ARG A 132 9.88 -13.64 -10.67
C ARG A 132 10.44 -14.04 -9.31
N GLU A 133 11.33 -15.02 -9.34
CA GLU A 133 12.09 -15.56 -8.19
C GLU A 133 13.60 -15.55 -8.49
N THR A 134 14.05 -14.50 -9.15
CA THR A 134 15.46 -14.24 -9.48
C THR A 134 15.92 -12.95 -8.79
N PRO A 135 17.23 -12.66 -8.67
CA PRO A 135 17.70 -11.37 -8.15
C PRO A 135 17.11 -10.20 -8.94
N ARG A 136 16.80 -9.08 -8.29
CA ARG A 136 16.36 -7.83 -8.93
C ARG A 136 17.44 -7.29 -9.85
N GLU A 137 17.05 -6.90 -11.05
CA GLU A 137 17.96 -6.37 -12.07
C GLU A 137 18.61 -5.07 -11.61
N GLU A 138 17.88 -4.23 -10.86
CA GLU A 138 18.34 -2.96 -10.31
C GLU A 138 19.15 -3.09 -9.00
N SER A 139 19.26 -4.30 -8.43
CA SER A 139 19.95 -4.58 -7.15
C SER A 139 20.49 -6.01 -7.09
N TYR A 140 21.11 -6.46 -8.19
CA TYR A 140 21.44 -7.87 -8.39
C TYR A 140 22.44 -8.37 -7.35
N VAL A 141 23.50 -7.61 -7.10
CA VAL A 141 24.59 -8.00 -6.20
C VAL A 141 24.09 -8.08 -4.77
N GLU A 142 23.29 -7.11 -4.36
CA GLU A 142 22.69 -7.03 -3.03
C GLU A 142 21.76 -8.22 -2.75
N ASP A 143 20.90 -8.57 -3.72
CA ASP A 143 19.96 -9.67 -3.59
C ASP A 143 20.70 -11.03 -3.50
N VAL A 144 21.71 -11.26 -4.35
CA VAL A 144 22.54 -12.48 -4.32
C VAL A 144 23.30 -12.59 -3.00
N ALA A 145 23.90 -11.49 -2.54
CA ALA A 145 24.63 -11.46 -1.27
C ALA A 145 23.73 -11.80 -0.09
N LEU A 146 22.51 -11.23 -0.03
CA LEU A 146 21.56 -11.56 1.03
C LEU A 146 21.11 -13.03 0.98
N ALA A 147 20.75 -13.54 -0.20
CA ALA A 147 20.29 -14.93 -0.33
C ALA A 147 21.33 -15.93 0.21
N ALA A 148 22.62 -15.66 -0.01
CA ALA A 148 23.73 -16.48 0.49
C ALA A 148 23.83 -16.53 2.02
N THR A 149 23.26 -15.57 2.77
CA THR A 149 23.33 -15.55 4.24
C THR A 149 22.16 -16.22 4.95
N THR A 150 21.12 -16.65 4.22
CA THR A 150 19.84 -17.07 4.86
C THR A 150 19.73 -18.56 5.16
N GLY A 151 20.49 -19.41 4.47
CA GLY A 151 20.30 -20.87 4.49
C GLY A 151 18.98 -21.36 3.85
N ARG A 152 18.15 -20.45 3.32
CA ARG A 152 16.89 -20.77 2.62
C ARG A 152 17.13 -20.98 1.13
N PRO A 153 16.21 -21.65 0.40
CA PRO A 153 16.28 -21.72 -1.05
C PRO A 153 16.31 -20.31 -1.66
N ALA A 154 17.35 -20.00 -2.43
CA ALA A 154 17.56 -18.66 -2.97
C ALA A 154 16.34 -18.10 -3.75
N PRO A 155 15.61 -18.89 -4.57
CA PRO A 155 14.40 -18.41 -5.24
C PRO A 155 13.32 -17.89 -4.28
N GLU A 156 13.15 -18.51 -3.10
CA GLU A 156 12.19 -18.04 -2.09
C GLU A 156 12.61 -16.69 -1.50
N VAL A 157 13.91 -16.54 -1.20
CA VAL A 157 14.45 -15.27 -0.69
C VAL A 157 14.29 -14.16 -1.72
N TYR A 158 14.61 -14.43 -3.00
CA TYR A 158 14.42 -13.49 -4.09
C TYR A 158 12.95 -13.09 -4.26
N ARG A 159 12.02 -14.03 -4.12
CA ARG A 159 10.58 -13.74 -4.16
C ARG A 159 10.18 -12.79 -3.03
N ASP A 160 10.64 -13.01 -1.81
CA ASP A 160 10.30 -12.17 -0.66
C ASP A 160 10.92 -10.77 -0.75
N ILE A 161 12.15 -10.66 -1.25
CA ILE A 161 12.80 -9.38 -1.57
C ILE A 161 11.97 -8.60 -2.60
N ARG A 162 11.62 -9.24 -3.73
CA ARG A 162 10.84 -8.60 -4.79
C ARG A 162 9.42 -8.23 -4.34
N ALA A 163 8.80 -9.06 -3.51
CA ALA A 163 7.50 -8.76 -2.91
C ALA A 163 7.60 -7.57 -1.95
N ALA A 164 8.70 -7.40 -1.21
CA ALA A 164 8.92 -6.20 -0.40
C ALA A 164 9.06 -4.95 -1.29
N ALA A 165 9.71 -5.05 -2.46
CA ALA A 165 9.72 -3.96 -3.43
C ALA A 165 8.32 -3.66 -4.02
N GLU A 166 7.47 -4.68 -4.23
CA GLU A 166 6.06 -4.47 -4.59
C GLU A 166 5.27 -3.78 -3.48
N SER A 167 5.63 -3.99 -2.20
CA SER A 167 4.97 -3.32 -1.08
C SER A 167 5.26 -1.81 -1.00
N GLY A 168 6.30 -1.34 -1.70
CA GLY A 168 6.86 0.00 -1.54
C GLY A 168 7.72 0.17 -0.29
N TRP A 169 7.83 -0.85 0.58
CA TRP A 169 8.61 -0.84 1.82
C TRP A 169 9.85 -1.75 1.72
N ASP A 170 10.72 -1.51 0.74
CA ASP A 170 11.98 -2.23 0.54
C ASP A 170 13.17 -1.49 1.19
N PHE A 171 13.66 -1.82 2.38
CA PHE A 171 13.19 -2.88 3.27
C PHE A 171 12.82 -2.34 4.65
N SER A 172 12.18 -3.19 5.45
CA SER A 172 11.62 -2.90 6.76
C SER A 172 11.61 -4.14 7.65
N SER A 173 11.77 -3.94 8.96
CA SER A 173 11.58 -4.94 10.00
C SER A 173 10.23 -5.62 9.92
N ARG A 174 9.23 -4.91 9.40
CA ARG A 174 7.88 -5.37 9.12
C ARG A 174 7.84 -6.73 8.41
N TRP A 175 8.80 -6.96 7.52
CA TRP A 175 8.87 -8.18 6.70
C TRP A 175 9.74 -9.29 7.32
N PHE A 176 10.41 -9.02 8.44
CA PHE A 176 11.42 -9.91 9.02
C PHE A 176 10.76 -10.80 10.09
N ALA A 177 11.09 -12.09 10.09
CA ALA A 177 10.48 -13.05 11.01
C ALA A 177 10.73 -12.72 12.49
N ASP A 178 11.92 -12.19 12.80
CA ASP A 178 12.32 -11.75 14.13
C ASP A 178 12.12 -10.23 14.36
N GLY A 179 11.57 -9.52 13.37
CA GLY A 179 11.41 -8.07 13.41
C GLY A 179 12.74 -7.29 13.45
N ARG A 180 13.86 -7.89 13.05
CA ARG A 180 15.19 -7.24 13.12
C ARG A 180 16.14 -7.61 11.98
N SER A 181 16.28 -8.89 11.67
CA SER A 181 17.33 -9.41 10.79
C SER A 181 16.83 -9.56 9.36
N PHE A 182 17.49 -8.86 8.43
CA PHE A 182 17.11 -8.87 7.01
C PHE A 182 17.16 -10.28 6.38
N ALA A 183 18.07 -11.15 6.84
CA ALA A 183 18.15 -12.54 6.40
C ALA A 183 16.85 -13.35 6.67
N THR A 184 15.98 -12.87 7.54
CA THR A 184 14.70 -13.51 7.88
C THR A 184 13.49 -12.93 7.13
N ILE A 185 13.72 -12.15 6.07
CA ILE A 185 12.67 -11.57 5.23
C ILE A 185 11.69 -12.63 4.71
N ARG A 186 10.39 -12.41 4.88
CA ARG A 186 9.34 -13.39 4.57
C ARG A 186 8.06 -12.74 4.05
N THR A 187 8.19 -11.70 3.24
CA THR A 187 7.10 -10.84 2.79
C THR A 187 5.89 -11.61 2.26
N THR A 188 6.10 -12.66 1.47
CA THR A 188 4.99 -13.46 0.90
C THR A 188 4.27 -14.36 1.91
N ALA A 189 4.82 -14.51 3.13
CA ALA A 189 4.15 -15.19 4.24
C ALA A 189 3.16 -14.28 4.98
N LEU A 190 3.11 -12.98 4.66
CA LEU A 190 2.26 -12.02 5.36
C LEU A 190 1.09 -11.57 4.48
N ALA A 191 -0.07 -11.37 5.11
CA ALA A 191 -1.21 -10.65 4.56
C ALA A 191 -1.19 -9.22 5.15
N PRO A 192 -0.74 -8.21 4.37
CA PRO A 192 -0.47 -6.88 4.90
C PRO A 192 -1.75 -6.06 5.12
N VAL A 193 -1.82 -5.29 6.20
CA VAL A 193 -3.00 -4.48 6.51
C VAL A 193 -3.21 -3.30 5.58
N ASP A 194 -2.12 -2.71 5.08
CA ASP A 194 -2.18 -1.66 4.08
C ASP A 194 -2.76 -2.14 2.75
N LEU A 195 -2.25 -3.25 2.20
CA LEU A 195 -2.76 -3.81 0.95
C LEU A 195 -4.25 -4.15 1.04
N ASN A 196 -4.65 -4.84 2.11
CA ASN A 196 -6.05 -5.26 2.27
C ASN A 196 -6.99 -4.07 2.48
N SER A 197 -6.51 -2.99 3.11
CA SER A 197 -7.24 -1.72 3.21
C SER A 197 -7.40 -1.04 1.84
N LEU A 198 -6.35 -1.02 1.02
CA LEU A 198 -6.42 -0.46 -0.33
C LEU A 198 -7.35 -1.28 -1.24
N MET A 199 -7.36 -2.60 -1.10
CA MET A 199 -8.32 -3.48 -1.79
C MET A 199 -9.77 -3.16 -1.40
N TYR A 200 -10.04 -2.95 -0.10
CA TYR A 200 -11.37 -2.51 0.35
C TYR A 200 -11.81 -1.19 -0.31
N GLY A 201 -10.91 -0.20 -0.35
CA GLY A 201 -11.21 1.09 -0.99
C GLY A 201 -11.44 0.96 -2.50
N MET A 202 -10.66 0.12 -3.19
CA MET A 202 -10.83 -0.17 -4.61
C MET A 202 -12.17 -0.85 -4.89
N GLU A 203 -12.55 -1.86 -4.10
CA GLU A 203 -13.84 -2.55 -4.22
C GLU A 203 -15.01 -1.56 -4.07
N ARG A 204 -14.92 -0.63 -3.11
CA ARG A 204 -15.91 0.45 -2.95
C ARG A 204 -15.95 1.43 -4.11
N ALA A 205 -14.79 1.83 -4.64
CA ALA A 205 -14.72 2.72 -5.79
C ALA A 205 -15.34 2.09 -7.04
N ILE A 206 -15.10 0.79 -7.27
CA ILE A 206 -15.73 0.04 -8.36
C ILE A 206 -17.25 -0.01 -8.18
N ALA A 207 -17.74 -0.32 -6.98
CA ALA A 207 -19.17 -0.31 -6.70
C ALA A 207 -19.81 1.07 -6.97
N ALA A 208 -19.16 2.16 -6.56
CA ALA A 208 -19.63 3.52 -6.82
C ALA A 208 -19.63 3.87 -8.32
N GLY A 209 -18.59 3.50 -9.07
CA GLY A 209 -18.55 3.65 -10.52
C GLY A 209 -19.67 2.87 -11.22
N CYS A 210 -19.91 1.63 -10.80
CA CYS A 210 -21.00 0.80 -11.32
C CYS A 210 -22.39 1.37 -11.01
N ALA A 211 -22.59 2.00 -9.84
CA ALA A 211 -23.83 2.67 -9.51
C ALA A 211 -24.10 3.86 -10.46
N ARG A 212 -23.06 4.63 -10.79
CA ARG A 212 -23.15 5.74 -11.76
C ARG A 212 -23.51 5.26 -13.16
N THR A 213 -23.02 4.10 -13.59
CA THR A 213 -23.38 3.47 -14.88
C THR A 213 -24.66 2.63 -14.82
N ARG A 214 -25.35 2.59 -13.66
CA ARG A 214 -26.58 1.81 -13.41
C ARG A 214 -26.41 0.29 -13.60
N ASP A 215 -25.20 -0.24 -13.44
CA ASP A 215 -24.92 -1.68 -13.45
C ASP A 215 -25.22 -2.29 -12.07
N THR A 216 -26.48 -2.67 -11.84
CA THR A 216 -26.92 -3.18 -10.53
C THR A 216 -26.27 -4.50 -10.13
N ALA A 217 -25.87 -5.34 -11.09
CA ALA A 217 -25.21 -6.61 -10.81
C ALA A 217 -23.79 -6.36 -10.27
N CYS A 218 -23.03 -5.49 -10.94
CA CYS A 218 -21.71 -5.07 -10.47
C CYS A 218 -21.79 -4.39 -9.09
N VAL A 219 -22.78 -3.51 -8.85
CA VAL A 219 -22.95 -2.86 -7.55
C VAL A 219 -23.10 -3.90 -6.44
N ARG A 220 -23.97 -4.91 -6.61
CA ARG A 220 -24.17 -5.97 -5.60
C ARG A 220 -22.88 -6.76 -5.39
N GLU A 221 -22.22 -7.15 -6.48
CA GLU A 221 -21.00 -7.94 -6.44
C GLU A 221 -19.88 -7.25 -5.64
N PHE A 222 -19.56 -6.00 -5.99
CA PHE A 222 -18.45 -5.27 -5.37
C PHE A 222 -18.78 -4.73 -3.97
N THR A 223 -20.04 -4.41 -3.69
CA THR A 223 -20.47 -4.10 -2.32
C THR A 223 -20.24 -5.29 -1.39
N GLN A 224 -20.65 -6.49 -1.81
CA GLN A 224 -20.44 -7.70 -1.01
C GLN A 224 -18.95 -8.05 -0.86
N GLN A 225 -18.13 -7.80 -1.87
CA GLN A 225 -16.67 -7.98 -1.76
C GLN A 225 -16.07 -7.02 -0.73
N ALA A 226 -16.40 -5.72 -0.81
CA ALA A 226 -15.96 -4.71 0.15
C ALA A 226 -16.40 -5.05 1.59
N GLU A 227 -17.64 -5.50 1.79
CA GLU A 227 -18.11 -5.92 3.11
C GLU A 227 -17.36 -7.14 3.66
N ARG A 228 -17.09 -8.15 2.80
CA ARG A 228 -16.26 -9.30 3.19
C ARG A 228 -14.85 -8.86 3.56
N ARG A 229 -14.26 -7.94 2.81
CA ARG A 229 -12.94 -7.38 3.07
C ARG A 229 -12.88 -6.61 4.39
N ALA A 230 -13.86 -5.75 4.64
CA ALA A 230 -13.96 -4.99 5.89
C ALA A 230 -14.06 -5.93 7.11
N ARG A 231 -14.88 -7.00 7.01
CA ARG A 231 -14.93 -8.03 8.05
C ARG A 231 -13.60 -8.75 8.21
N ALA A 232 -12.93 -9.11 7.11
CA ALA A 232 -11.63 -9.77 7.16
C ALA A 232 -10.56 -8.90 7.86
N ILE A 233 -10.50 -7.61 7.54
CA ILE A 233 -9.61 -6.64 8.21
C ILE A 233 -9.93 -6.56 9.70
N ALA A 234 -11.21 -6.41 10.05
CA ALA A 234 -11.64 -6.26 11.44
C ALA A 234 -11.43 -7.51 12.31
N THR A 235 -11.47 -8.71 11.72
CA THR A 235 -11.30 -9.98 12.43
C THR A 235 -9.85 -10.42 12.51
N HIS A 236 -9.12 -10.34 11.39
CA HIS A 236 -7.80 -10.98 11.28
C HIS A 236 -6.63 -10.01 11.44
N LEU A 237 -6.83 -8.72 11.12
CA LEU A 237 -5.77 -7.72 11.11
C LEU A 237 -5.88 -6.73 12.29
N TRP A 238 -6.97 -6.76 13.05
CA TRP A 238 -7.12 -5.97 14.28
C TRP A 238 -6.52 -6.72 15.48
N ALA A 239 -5.61 -6.08 16.20
CA ALA A 239 -5.05 -6.55 17.47
C ALA A 239 -5.64 -5.72 18.62
N PRO A 240 -6.74 -6.16 19.27
CA PRO A 240 -7.35 -5.41 20.36
C PRO A 240 -6.39 -5.20 21.55
N GLU A 241 -5.54 -6.18 21.84
CA GLU A 241 -4.50 -6.12 22.86
C GLU A 241 -3.45 -5.03 22.61
N ALA A 242 -3.17 -4.73 21.33
CA ALA A 242 -2.21 -3.70 20.94
C ALA A 242 -2.88 -2.34 20.68
N GLY A 243 -4.22 -2.29 20.61
CA GLY A 243 -4.96 -1.11 20.18
C GLY A 243 -4.54 -0.66 18.78
N ALA A 244 -4.20 -1.59 17.90
CA ALA A 244 -3.62 -1.32 16.58
C ALA A 244 -4.02 -2.38 15.56
N TYR A 245 -3.81 -2.06 14.28
CA TYR A 245 -3.84 -3.04 13.21
C TYR A 245 -2.44 -3.56 12.91
N GLU A 246 -2.34 -4.86 12.69
CA GLU A 246 -1.10 -5.59 12.43
C GLU A 246 -1.25 -6.46 11.18
N ASP A 247 -0.13 -6.79 10.55
CA ASP A 247 -0.11 -7.78 9.48
C ASP A 247 -0.34 -9.18 10.05
N LEU A 248 -0.90 -10.06 9.23
CA LEU A 248 -1.15 -11.46 9.60
C LEU A 248 -0.14 -12.37 8.90
N ASP A 249 0.51 -13.26 9.66
CA ASP A 249 1.12 -14.45 9.07
C ASP A 249 0.00 -15.42 8.69
N TRP A 250 -0.30 -15.51 7.38
CA TRP A 250 -1.45 -16.25 6.89
C TRP A 250 -1.31 -17.77 7.06
N ARG A 251 -0.09 -18.28 7.28
CA ARG A 251 0.16 -19.71 7.50
C ARG A 251 -0.13 -20.11 8.93
N SER A 252 0.35 -19.32 9.89
CA SER A 252 0.13 -19.58 11.32
C SER A 252 -1.20 -19.03 11.84
N GLY A 253 -1.82 -18.09 11.12
CA GLY A 253 -3.01 -17.37 11.56
C GLY A 253 -2.71 -16.37 12.70
N ARG A 254 -1.44 -16.07 12.97
CA ARG A 254 -1.03 -15.15 14.04
C ARG A 254 -0.67 -13.78 13.46
N ARG A 255 -1.08 -12.73 14.16
CA ARG A 255 -0.62 -11.37 13.89
C ARG A 255 0.87 -11.25 14.23
N THR A 256 1.57 -10.35 13.54
CA THR A 256 3.03 -10.24 13.64
C THR A 256 3.53 -9.70 14.99
N GLY A 257 2.68 -9.06 15.79
CA GLY A 257 3.08 -8.36 17.01
C GLY A 257 3.90 -7.09 16.74
N GLN A 258 3.93 -6.62 15.48
CA GLN A 258 4.74 -5.47 15.06
C GLN A 258 3.84 -4.26 14.80
N LEU A 259 4.03 -3.20 15.59
CA LEU A 259 3.41 -1.91 15.33
C LEU A 259 4.20 -1.16 14.25
N THR A 260 3.52 -0.83 13.16
CA THR A 260 4.04 0.00 12.06
C THR A 260 3.04 1.08 11.68
N ALA A 261 3.47 2.10 10.95
CA ALA A 261 2.60 3.14 10.42
C ALA A 261 1.50 2.61 9.47
N ALA A 262 1.61 1.37 8.96
CA ALA A 262 0.55 0.74 8.18
C ALA A 262 -0.75 0.57 8.97
N THR A 263 -0.71 0.62 10.31
CA THR A 263 -1.91 0.61 11.17
C THR A 263 -2.91 1.74 10.86
N LEU A 264 -2.47 2.80 10.18
CA LEU A 264 -3.30 3.95 9.82
C LEU A 264 -4.04 3.75 8.49
N MET A 265 -3.69 2.74 7.69
CA MET A 265 -4.33 2.53 6.40
C MET A 265 -5.85 2.23 6.50
N PRO A 266 -6.34 1.41 7.47
CA PRO A 266 -7.77 1.22 7.67
C PRO A 266 -8.51 2.53 7.99
N LEU A 267 -7.88 3.48 8.70
CA LEU A 267 -8.45 4.80 8.96
C LEU A 267 -8.47 5.62 7.66
N PHE A 268 -7.36 5.65 6.92
CA PHE A 268 -7.26 6.40 5.66
C PHE A 268 -8.35 6.05 4.65
N VAL A 269 -8.62 4.74 4.45
CA VAL A 269 -9.65 4.25 3.52
C VAL A 269 -11.07 4.21 4.11
N GLY A 270 -11.22 4.52 5.40
CA GLY A 270 -12.51 4.50 6.09
C GLY A 270 -13.07 3.09 6.36
N ALA A 271 -12.20 2.11 6.58
CA ALA A 271 -12.56 0.73 6.93
C ALA A 271 -12.67 0.50 8.45
N ALA A 272 -12.01 1.32 9.27
CA ALA A 272 -12.00 1.18 10.72
C ALA A 272 -13.35 1.56 11.36
N ARG A 273 -13.66 0.99 12.53
CA ARG A 273 -14.73 1.52 13.37
C ARG A 273 -14.25 2.72 14.21
N PRO A 274 -15.12 3.64 14.64
CA PRO A 274 -14.72 4.79 15.45
C PRO A 274 -14.03 4.43 16.78
N ASP A 275 -14.40 3.32 17.43
CA ASP A 275 -13.72 2.82 18.64
C ASP A 275 -12.29 2.33 18.35
N GLN A 276 -12.09 1.70 17.18
CA GLN A 276 -10.77 1.24 16.76
C GLN A 276 -9.88 2.42 16.35
N ALA A 277 -10.44 3.43 15.67
CA ALA A 277 -9.72 4.64 15.29
C ALA A 277 -9.17 5.39 16.50
N ARG A 278 -9.98 5.55 17.57
CA ARG A 278 -9.53 6.14 18.85
C ARG A 278 -8.37 5.38 19.48
N GLN A 279 -8.43 4.05 19.48
CA GLN A 279 -7.35 3.21 20.00
C GLN A 279 -6.08 3.31 19.16
N VAL A 280 -6.20 3.29 17.84
CA VAL A 280 -5.07 3.50 16.92
C VAL A 280 -4.43 4.86 17.16
N ALA A 281 -5.22 5.93 17.32
CA ALA A 281 -4.71 7.27 17.61
C ALA A 281 -3.91 7.30 18.92
N ALA A 282 -4.44 6.71 19.99
CA ALA A 282 -3.73 6.61 21.27
C ALA A 282 -2.40 5.84 21.13
N THR A 283 -2.42 4.69 20.45
CA THR A 283 -1.23 3.86 20.21
C THR A 283 -0.18 4.57 19.36
N VAL A 284 -0.60 5.22 18.27
CA VAL A 284 0.26 5.99 17.37
C VAL A 284 0.89 7.17 18.10
N SER A 285 0.11 7.92 18.86
CA SER A 285 0.59 9.05 19.68
C SER A 285 1.67 8.60 20.67
N ALA A 286 1.43 7.47 21.36
CA ALA A 286 2.36 6.96 22.35
C ALA A 286 3.64 6.34 21.75
N ARG A 287 3.54 5.67 20.60
CA ARG A 287 4.61 4.76 20.14
C ARG A 287 5.25 5.13 18.81
N LEU A 288 4.57 5.85 17.92
CA LEU A 288 5.08 6.21 16.59
C LEU A 288 5.27 7.71 16.37
N LEU A 289 4.62 8.57 17.16
CA LEU A 289 4.86 10.01 17.08
C LEU A 289 6.27 10.34 17.58
N ARG A 290 7.04 11.08 16.78
CA ARG A 290 8.38 11.58 17.10
C ARG A 290 8.44 13.09 16.92
N LYS A 291 9.57 13.70 17.26
CA LYS A 291 9.78 15.15 17.09
C LYS A 291 9.62 15.57 15.61
N GLY A 292 10.04 14.71 14.68
CA GLY A 292 10.02 15.02 13.25
C GLY A 292 8.75 14.61 12.49
N GLY A 293 7.73 14.09 13.17
CA GLY A 293 6.53 13.54 12.54
C GLY A 293 6.28 12.10 12.96
N LEU A 294 5.66 11.30 12.10
CA LEU A 294 5.37 9.90 12.31
C LEU A 294 6.57 9.02 11.91
N ALA A 295 7.04 8.18 12.84
CA ALA A 295 7.99 7.11 12.57
C ALA A 295 7.35 5.95 11.80
N THR A 296 8.12 5.30 10.94
CA THR A 296 7.63 4.18 10.13
C THR A 296 7.36 2.90 10.93
N THR A 297 8.27 2.56 11.84
CA THR A 297 8.14 1.42 12.78
C THR A 297 8.63 1.84 14.17
N THR A 298 8.67 0.87 15.10
CA THR A 298 9.29 1.02 16.43
C THR A 298 10.66 0.35 16.53
N ALA A 299 11.19 -0.15 15.40
CA ALA A 299 12.42 -0.93 15.36
C ALA A 299 13.51 -0.14 14.62
N ALA A 300 14.69 -0.01 15.23
CA ALA A 300 15.86 0.59 14.61
C ALA A 300 16.77 -0.51 14.05
N THR A 301 16.59 -0.84 12.77
CA THR A 301 17.31 -1.95 12.09
C THR A 301 18.39 -1.46 11.12
N GLY A 302 18.43 -0.17 10.82
CA GLY A 302 19.23 0.41 9.74
C GLY A 302 18.59 0.30 8.35
N GLN A 303 17.43 -0.36 8.23
CA GLN A 303 16.65 -0.36 6.99
C GLN A 303 15.92 0.98 6.78
N GLN A 304 15.66 1.33 5.52
CA GLN A 304 15.11 2.66 5.22
C GLN A 304 13.64 2.84 5.65
N TRP A 305 12.84 1.77 5.67
CA TRP A 305 11.44 1.78 6.12
C TRP A 305 11.33 1.32 7.58
N ASP A 306 12.17 1.86 8.44
CA ASP A 306 12.23 1.60 9.88
C ASP A 306 12.60 2.85 10.67
N GLU A 307 12.49 2.80 12.00
CA GLU A 307 12.99 3.87 12.87
C GLU A 307 14.49 4.12 12.62
N PRO A 308 14.97 5.38 12.51
CA PRO A 308 14.31 6.65 12.83
C PRO A 308 13.56 7.33 11.68
N ASN A 309 13.42 6.67 10.53
CA ASN A 309 12.91 7.34 9.33
C ASN A 309 11.39 7.57 9.40
N GLY A 310 10.98 8.68 8.79
CA GLY A 310 9.60 9.00 8.47
C GLY A 310 9.48 9.28 6.97
N TRP A 311 8.40 8.83 6.36
CA TRP A 311 8.18 8.95 4.91
C TRP A 311 6.92 9.77 4.61
N ALA A 312 7.02 10.73 3.69
CA ALA A 312 5.91 11.64 3.34
C ALA A 312 4.57 10.94 3.04
N PRO A 313 4.54 9.81 2.27
CA PRO A 313 3.32 9.03 2.08
C PRO A 313 2.61 8.66 3.39
N LEU A 314 3.39 8.18 4.37
CA LEU A 314 2.85 7.70 5.64
C LEU A 314 2.34 8.84 6.51
N GLN A 315 2.96 10.02 6.42
CA GLN A 315 2.47 11.21 7.11
C GLN A 315 1.10 11.60 6.57
N TRP A 316 0.93 11.64 5.25
CA TRP A 316 -0.36 11.98 4.63
C TRP A 316 -1.44 10.96 4.97
N ILE A 317 -1.12 9.66 4.86
CA ILE A 317 -2.03 8.57 5.25
C ILE A 317 -2.47 8.74 6.71
N ALA A 318 -1.54 9.08 7.61
CA ALA A 318 -1.83 9.30 9.02
C ALA A 318 -2.77 10.48 9.23
N VAL A 319 -2.42 11.66 8.72
CA VAL A 319 -3.16 12.91 8.88
C VAL A 319 -4.57 12.74 8.32
N SER A 320 -4.68 12.32 7.04
CA SER A 320 -5.98 12.15 6.39
C SER A 320 -6.84 11.06 7.05
N GLY A 321 -6.23 9.97 7.53
CA GLY A 321 -6.93 8.91 8.24
C GLY A 321 -7.43 9.36 9.62
N LEU A 322 -6.60 10.05 10.39
CA LEU A 322 -6.97 10.55 11.71
C LEU A 322 -8.07 11.63 11.61
N ASP A 323 -7.93 12.57 10.68
CA ASP A 323 -8.94 13.61 10.43
C ASP A 323 -10.30 13.01 10.07
N ARG A 324 -10.33 11.97 9.24
CA ARG A 324 -11.58 11.27 8.87
C ARG A 324 -12.37 10.77 10.10
N TYR A 325 -11.68 10.45 11.19
CA TYR A 325 -12.28 9.91 12.41
C TYR A 325 -12.36 10.93 13.56
N GLY A 326 -12.06 12.22 13.31
CA GLY A 326 -12.15 13.27 14.32
C GLY A 326 -10.96 13.35 15.27
N GLU A 327 -9.84 12.68 14.96
CA GLU A 327 -8.60 12.69 15.75
C GLU A 327 -7.68 13.86 15.36
N ALA A 328 -8.29 15.04 15.14
CA ALA A 328 -7.64 16.21 14.54
C ALA A 328 -6.40 16.68 15.31
N ALA A 329 -6.43 16.64 16.65
CA ALA A 329 -5.29 17.08 17.46
C ALA A 329 -4.00 16.27 17.18
N LEU A 330 -4.13 14.95 16.94
CA LEU A 330 -2.99 14.12 16.58
C LEU A 330 -2.59 14.33 15.12
N ALA A 331 -3.57 14.47 14.22
CA ALA A 331 -3.32 14.78 12.82
C ALA A 331 -2.52 16.09 12.66
N ASP A 332 -2.96 17.17 13.31
CA ASP A 332 -2.29 18.46 13.34
C ASP A 332 -0.88 18.36 13.92
N SER A 333 -0.70 17.56 14.97
CA SER A 333 0.61 17.32 15.58
C SER A 333 1.57 16.64 14.60
N ILE A 334 1.12 15.62 13.86
CA ILE A 334 1.92 14.94 12.84
C ILE A 334 2.26 15.90 11.70
N ALA A 335 1.26 16.60 11.16
CA ALA A 335 1.42 17.54 10.05
C ALA A 335 2.40 18.67 10.40
N THR A 336 2.22 19.31 11.56
CA THR A 336 3.07 20.42 12.01
C THR A 336 4.52 19.98 12.19
N ARG A 337 4.76 18.83 12.84
CA ARG A 337 6.10 18.30 13.07
C ARG A 337 6.80 17.90 11.77
N TRP A 338 6.06 17.28 10.85
CA TRP A 338 6.60 16.90 9.55
C TRP A 338 6.96 18.13 8.71
N VAL A 339 6.05 19.11 8.60
CA VAL A 339 6.32 20.35 7.86
C VAL A 339 7.51 21.10 8.46
N ALA A 340 7.58 21.23 9.80
CA ALA A 340 8.73 21.84 10.46
C ALA A 340 10.06 21.12 10.14
N THR A 341 10.03 19.79 10.02
CA THR A 341 11.20 18.98 9.63
C THR A 341 11.62 19.27 8.20
N VAL A 342 10.67 19.23 7.26
CA VAL A 342 10.93 19.51 5.84
C VAL A 342 11.43 20.94 5.65
N SER A 343 10.77 21.93 6.25
CA SER A 343 11.18 23.34 6.19
C SER A 343 12.56 23.57 6.82
N GLY A 344 12.88 22.88 7.92
CA GLY A 344 14.20 22.95 8.53
C GLY A 344 15.31 22.41 7.63
N VAL A 345 15.08 21.26 6.99
CA VAL A 345 16.03 20.68 6.02
C VAL A 345 16.20 21.60 4.83
N PHE A 346 15.11 22.12 4.27
CA PHE A 346 15.16 23.06 3.15
C PHE A 346 15.93 24.33 3.50
N ALA A 347 15.66 24.93 4.66
CA ALA A 347 16.37 26.12 5.13
C ALA A 347 17.88 25.87 5.31
N SER A 348 18.27 24.67 5.73
CA SER A 348 19.68 24.32 5.96
C SER A 348 20.45 23.90 4.70
N THR A 349 19.77 23.34 3.69
CA THR A 349 20.42 22.71 2.53
C THR A 349 20.06 23.33 1.18
N GLY A 350 19.00 24.12 1.12
CA GLY A 350 18.42 24.64 -0.12
C GLY A 350 17.77 23.57 -1.00
N ARG A 351 17.55 22.36 -0.47
CA ARG A 351 16.98 21.20 -1.16
C ARG A 351 15.79 20.61 -0.42
#